data_AF-A0A9Q3BRB6-F1
#
_entry.id   AF-A0A9Q3BRB6-F1
#
_cell.length_a   1.000
_cell.length_b   1.000
_cell.length_c   1.000
_cell.angle_alpha   90.00
_cell.angle_beta   90.00
_cell.angle_gamma   90.00
#
_symmetry.space_group_name_H-M   'P 1'
#
loop_
_entity.id
_entity.type
_entity.pdbx_description
1 polymer ?
#
loop_
_entity_poly.entity_id
_entity_poly.type
_entity_poly.pdbx_seq_one_letter_code
_entity_poly.pdbx_strand_id
1 'polypeptide(L)'
;MDSGAHCSIVARNYLDHHFQNWEKQLLPTKAKSFKSASGNMTFIGTIIKEIITPHRKGNIRLNPEFSVLENAHIQGFLLGTDYQRMYGIDIYNSKNRHITIGTNKEKKFSLEIYQISTHEPVEELLNEFRVGQFSTALTSKQKLSLLKMLRKNRPAFDIG
;
A
#
# COMPACT_ATOMS: atom_id res chain seq x y z
N MET A 1 -7.00 -4.75 -1.11
CA MET A 1 -8.47 -4.80 -1.24
C MET A 1 -8.90 -6.22 -0.95
N ASP A 2 -9.95 -6.39 -0.14
CA ASP A 2 -10.44 -7.70 0.28
C ASP A 2 -11.95 -7.73 0.13
N SER A 3 -12.47 -8.63 -0.71
CA SER A 3 -13.90 -8.83 -0.93
C SER A 3 -14.55 -9.66 0.18
N GLY A 4 -13.77 -10.37 1.00
CA GLY A 4 -14.25 -11.10 2.17
C GLY A 4 -14.42 -10.19 3.40
N ALA A 5 -13.81 -9.01 3.40
CA ALA A 5 -13.97 -8.04 4.46
C ALA A 5 -15.22 -7.17 4.23
N HIS A 6 -16.12 -7.16 5.22
CA HIS A 6 -17.27 -6.26 5.16
C HIS A 6 -16.85 -4.80 5.30
N CYS A 7 -15.94 -4.52 6.23
CA CYS A 7 -15.53 -3.17 6.61
C CYS A 7 -14.09 -2.89 6.19
N SER A 8 -13.81 -1.63 5.91
CA SER A 8 -12.45 -1.13 5.70
C SER A 8 -11.75 -0.89 7.04
N ILE A 9 -10.55 -1.46 7.17
CA ILE A 9 -9.81 -1.52 8.44
C ILE A 9 -8.33 -1.17 8.25
N VAL A 10 -7.68 -0.80 9.35
CA VAL A 10 -6.23 -0.65 9.42
C VAL A 10 -5.74 -1.14 10.79
N ALA A 11 -4.57 -1.76 10.82
CA ALA A 11 -3.99 -2.23 12.07
C ALA A 11 -3.25 -1.10 12.79
N ARG A 12 -3.36 -1.07 14.13
CA ARG A 12 -2.65 -0.13 15.00
C ARG A 12 -1.15 -0.14 14.74
N ASN A 13 -0.55 -1.32 14.68
CA ASN A 13 0.89 -1.48 14.44
C ASN A 13 1.33 -0.81 13.13
N TYR A 14 0.56 -0.94 12.04
CA TYR A 14 0.87 -0.29 10.77
C TYR A 14 0.84 1.24 10.90
N LEU A 15 -0.13 1.78 11.65
CA LEU A 15 -0.19 3.22 11.90
C LEU A 15 0.99 3.70 12.75
N ASP A 16 1.35 2.98 13.80
CA ASP A 16 2.48 3.29 14.67
C ASP A 16 3.81 3.36 13.90
N HIS A 17 3.99 2.52 12.88
CA HIS A 17 5.22 2.48 12.09
C HIS A 17 5.29 3.57 11.00
N HIS A 18 4.15 3.98 10.44
CA HIS A 18 4.13 4.81 9.22
C HIS A 18 3.56 6.22 9.41
N PHE A 19 2.82 6.49 10.49
CA PHE A 19 2.12 7.77 10.68
C PHE A 19 2.36 8.34 12.07
N GLN A 20 3.09 9.45 12.16
CA GLN A 20 3.29 10.15 13.42
C GLN A 20 1.99 10.76 13.95
N ASN A 21 1.74 10.64 15.26
CA ASN A 21 0.60 11.23 15.96
C ASN A 21 -0.77 10.87 15.34
N TRP A 22 -0.90 9.68 14.73
CA TRP A 22 -2.17 9.25 14.12
C TRP A 22 -3.32 9.17 15.14
N GLU A 23 -3.01 8.90 16.42
CA GLU A 23 -3.99 8.82 17.51
C GLU A 23 -4.77 10.13 17.69
N LYS A 24 -4.15 11.29 17.40
CA LYS A 24 -4.82 12.60 17.45
C LYS A 24 -5.86 12.78 16.35
N GLN A 25 -5.83 11.92 15.33
CA GLN A 25 -6.76 11.91 14.20
C GLN A 25 -7.91 10.92 14.42
N LEU A 26 -7.94 10.23 15.57
CA LEU A 26 -9.03 9.33 15.91
C LEU A 26 -10.33 10.11 16.10
N LEU A 27 -11.34 9.70 15.35
CA LEU A 27 -12.68 10.22 15.48
C LEU A 27 -13.43 9.49 16.60
N PRO A 28 -14.16 10.21 17.46
CA PRO A 28 -15.01 9.59 18.47
C PRO A 28 -16.07 8.76 17.77
N THR A 29 -16.06 7.45 18.00
CA THR A 29 -17.03 6.53 17.40
C THR A 29 -17.64 5.61 18.46
N LYS A 30 -18.89 5.18 18.24
CA LYS A 30 -19.51 4.16 19.08
C LYS A 30 -18.68 2.88 19.03
N ALA A 31 -18.59 2.17 20.16
CA ALA A 31 -17.95 0.86 20.20
C ALA A 31 -18.54 -0.07 19.13
N LYS A 32 -17.66 -0.68 18.34
CA LYS A 32 -18.01 -1.63 17.26
C LYS A 32 -17.34 -2.96 17.57
N SER A 33 -18.06 -4.06 17.32
CA SER A 33 -17.51 -5.41 17.43
C SER A 33 -17.06 -5.88 16.05
N PHE A 34 -15.82 -6.37 15.97
CA PHE A 34 -15.26 -6.92 14.73
C PHE A 34 -14.90 -8.38 14.94
N LYS A 35 -15.18 -9.20 13.92
CA LYS A 35 -14.81 -10.62 13.87
C LYS A 35 -13.93 -10.87 12.65
N SER A 36 -12.86 -11.62 12.87
CA SER A 36 -11.98 -12.16 11.84
C SER A 36 -12.11 -13.69 11.82
N ALA A 37 -11.54 -14.33 10.80
CA ALA A 37 -11.41 -15.79 10.78
C ALA A 37 -10.60 -16.33 11.97
N SER A 38 -9.68 -15.52 12.51
CA SER A 38 -8.81 -15.82 13.65
C SER A 38 -9.40 -15.44 15.02
N GLY A 39 -10.64 -14.92 15.07
CA GLY A 39 -11.32 -14.54 16.31
C GLY A 39 -11.70 -13.07 16.39
N ASN A 40 -11.94 -12.60 17.62
CA ASN A 40 -12.43 -11.25 17.88
C ASN A 40 -11.33 -10.20 17.70
N MET A 41 -11.71 -9.04 17.15
CA MET A 41 -10.81 -7.91 16.97
C MET A 41 -11.23 -6.74 17.87
N THR A 42 -10.25 -6.08 18.48
CA THR A 42 -10.45 -4.94 19.38
C THR A 42 -10.44 -3.64 18.59
N PHE A 43 -11.57 -2.94 18.59
CA PHE A 43 -11.72 -1.63 17.95
C PHE A 43 -11.25 -0.50 18.85
N ILE A 44 -10.40 0.39 18.31
CA ILE A 44 -9.86 1.54 19.03
C ILE A 44 -10.57 2.85 18.62
N GLY A 45 -10.90 2.98 17.34
CA GLY A 45 -11.52 4.20 16.81
C GLY A 45 -11.51 4.22 15.28
N THR A 46 -11.94 5.33 14.70
CA THR A 46 -12.01 5.49 13.24
C THR A 46 -11.06 6.60 12.80
N ILE A 47 -10.39 6.42 11.67
CA ILE A 47 -9.59 7.48 11.03
C ILE A 47 -10.01 7.65 9.57
N ILE A 48 -9.90 8.87 9.04
CA ILE A 48 -10.09 9.13 7.62
C ILE A 48 -8.71 9.23 6.97
N LYS A 49 -8.50 8.50 5.87
CA LYS A 49 -7.25 8.58 5.09
C LYS A 49 -7.56 8.68 3.60
N GLU A 50 -7.01 9.72 2.97
CA GLU A 50 -7.13 9.91 1.53
C GLU A 50 -6.28 8.86 0.79
N ILE A 51 -6.90 8.19 -0.18
CA ILE A 51 -6.22 7.35 -1.17
C ILE A 51 -6.22 8.13 -2.48
N ILE A 52 -5.03 8.52 -2.93
CA ILE A 52 -4.84 9.20 -4.21
C ILE A 52 -4.23 8.21 -5.19
N THR A 53 -4.95 7.92 -6.27
CA THR A 53 -4.43 7.11 -7.38
C THR A 53 -4.21 8.01 -8.60
N PRO A 54 -2.97 8.15 -9.09
CA PRO A 54 -2.70 8.93 -10.29
C PRO A 54 -3.31 8.24 -11.50
N HIS A 55 -3.95 9.02 -12.37
CA HIS A 55 -4.52 8.52 -13.61
C HIS A 55 -4.40 9.59 -14.71
N ARG A 56 -4.24 9.16 -15.97
CA ARG A 56 -3.95 10.04 -17.11
C ARG A 56 -5.02 11.12 -17.36
N LYS A 57 -6.26 10.86 -16.97
CA LYS A 57 -7.41 11.79 -17.08
C LYS A 57 -7.64 12.65 -15.83
N GLY A 58 -6.69 12.66 -14.89
CA GLY A 58 -6.79 13.32 -13.59
C GLY A 58 -6.72 12.32 -12.44
N ASN A 59 -6.25 12.80 -11.28
CA ASN A 59 -6.08 11.96 -10.10
C ASN A 59 -7.43 11.54 -9.52
N ILE A 60 -7.55 10.26 -9.17
CA ILE A 60 -8.68 9.72 -8.45
C ILE A 60 -8.39 9.87 -6.97
N ARG A 61 -9.34 10.41 -6.22
CA ARG A 61 -9.21 10.64 -4.77
C ARG A 61 -10.37 9.96 -4.07
N LEU A 62 -10.06 9.09 -3.12
CA LEU A 62 -11.02 8.42 -2.25
C LEU A 62 -10.75 8.86 -0.81
N ASN A 63 -11.80 9.09 -0.02
CA ASN A 63 -11.67 9.46 1.40
C ASN A 63 -12.35 8.43 2.30
N PRO A 64 -11.89 7.17 2.31
CA PRO A 64 -12.46 6.15 3.17
C PRO A 64 -12.17 6.39 4.67
N GLU A 65 -13.15 6.00 5.47
CA GLU A 65 -13.03 5.80 6.91
C GLU A 65 -12.50 4.39 7.17
N PHE A 66 -11.44 4.30 7.97
CA PHE A 66 -10.87 3.03 8.40
C PHE A 66 -11.12 2.84 9.88
N SER A 67 -11.66 1.67 10.21
CA SER A 67 -11.70 1.23 11.60
C SER A 67 -10.31 0.77 12.02
N VAL A 68 -9.77 1.39 13.07
CA VAL A 68 -8.47 1.06 13.64
C VAL A 68 -8.64 -0.10 14.61
N LEU A 69 -7.93 -1.19 14.34
CA LEU A 69 -7.97 -2.41 15.12
C LEU A 69 -6.64 -2.66 15.81
N GLU A 70 -6.69 -2.98 17.10
CA GLU A 70 -5.50 -3.18 17.94
C GLU A 70 -4.71 -4.44 17.55
N ASN A 71 -5.43 -5.55 17.38
CA ASN A 71 -4.89 -6.89 17.19
C ASN A 71 -5.07 -7.42 15.76
N ALA A 72 -5.20 -6.54 14.76
CA ALA A 72 -5.28 -6.95 13.36
C ALA A 72 -3.89 -7.25 12.79
N HIS A 73 -3.77 -8.34 12.03
CA HIS A 73 -2.53 -8.77 11.38
C HIS A 73 -2.50 -8.38 9.89
N ILE A 74 -2.63 -7.07 9.60
CA ILE A 74 -2.58 -6.55 8.22
C ILE A 74 -1.44 -5.53 8.06
N GLN A 75 -0.73 -5.61 6.94
CA GLN A 75 0.36 -4.69 6.59
C GLN A 75 -0.14 -3.65 5.58
N GLY A 76 -1.00 -2.74 6.03
CA GLY A 76 -1.54 -1.68 5.19
C GLY A 76 -2.98 -1.32 5.51
N PHE A 77 -3.55 -0.49 4.63
CA PHE A 77 -4.97 -0.20 4.62
C PHE A 77 -5.72 -1.31 3.88
N LEU A 78 -6.67 -1.95 4.56
CA LEU A 78 -7.57 -2.90 3.95
C LEU A 78 -8.84 -2.17 3.55
N LEU A 79 -9.09 -2.08 2.24
CA LEU A 79 -10.34 -1.60 1.69
C LEU A 79 -11.31 -2.77 1.51
N GLY A 80 -12.35 -2.80 2.34
CA GLY A 80 -13.41 -3.79 2.35
C GLY A 80 -14.52 -3.49 1.35
N THR A 81 -15.56 -4.32 1.40
CA THR A 81 -16.71 -4.24 0.48
C THR A 81 -17.59 -3.01 0.69
N ASP A 82 -17.58 -2.42 1.88
CA ASP A 82 -18.22 -1.13 2.19
C ASP A 82 -17.82 -0.04 1.18
N TYR A 83 -16.51 0.18 1.03
CA TYR A 83 -16.00 1.21 0.13
C TYR A 83 -15.81 0.72 -1.30
N GLN A 84 -15.63 -0.59 -1.53
CA GLN A 84 -15.66 -1.12 -2.89
C GLN A 84 -17.02 -0.84 -3.55
N ARG A 85 -18.13 -1.10 -2.84
CA ARG A 85 -19.47 -0.80 -3.38
C ARG A 85 -19.70 0.70 -3.51
N MET A 86 -19.33 1.48 -2.49
CA MET A 86 -19.54 2.93 -2.48
C MET A 86 -18.85 3.63 -3.66
N TYR A 87 -17.62 3.24 -3.97
CA TYR A 87 -16.84 3.86 -5.05
C TYR A 87 -16.94 3.13 -6.40
N GLY A 88 -17.74 2.06 -6.49
CA GLY A 88 -17.86 1.24 -7.71
C GLY A 88 -16.51 0.63 -8.11
N ILE A 89 -15.81 0.04 -7.14
CA ILE A 89 -14.52 -0.60 -7.35
C ILE A 89 -14.73 -2.07 -7.72
N ASP A 90 -14.29 -2.43 -8.92
CA ASP A 90 -14.26 -3.83 -9.37
C ASP A 90 -12.82 -4.31 -9.53
N ILE A 91 -12.56 -5.56 -9.12
CA ILE A 91 -11.25 -6.20 -9.24
C ILE A 91 -11.34 -7.29 -10.29
N TYR A 92 -10.56 -7.16 -11.36
CA TYR A 92 -10.49 -8.13 -12.43
C TYR A 92 -9.18 -8.94 -12.30
N ASN A 93 -9.31 -10.24 -12.00
CA ASN A 93 -8.19 -11.16 -11.81
C ASN A 93 -7.92 -12.03 -13.06
N SER A 94 -8.05 -11.46 -14.26
CA SER A 94 -7.74 -12.14 -15.53
C SER A 94 -6.26 -11.97 -15.92
N LYS A 95 -5.88 -12.27 -17.18
CA LYS A 95 -4.48 -12.24 -17.68
C LYS A 95 -3.70 -10.99 -17.26
N ASN A 96 -4.36 -9.83 -17.21
CA ASN A 96 -3.80 -8.60 -16.65
C ASN A 96 -4.67 -8.15 -15.46
N ARG A 97 -4.14 -8.29 -14.25
CA ARG A 97 -4.85 -7.87 -13.04
C ARG A 97 -5.00 -6.35 -13.03
N HIS A 98 -6.23 -5.89 -13.02
CA HIS A 98 -6.56 -4.46 -12.98
C HIS A 98 -7.75 -4.21 -12.07
N ILE A 99 -7.84 -2.98 -11.57
CA ILE A 99 -9.04 -2.50 -10.89
C ILE A 99 -9.72 -1.45 -11.74
N THR A 100 -11.04 -1.38 -11.64
CA THR A 100 -11.78 -0.21 -12.11
C THR A 100 -12.36 0.55 -10.94
N ILE A 101 -12.46 1.87 -11.06
CA ILE A 101 -13.07 2.74 -10.06
C ILE A 101 -14.10 3.61 -10.75
N GLY A 102 -15.32 3.65 -10.21
CA GLY A 102 -16.39 4.52 -10.68
C GLY A 102 -17.73 3.80 -10.70
N THR A 103 -18.78 4.50 -10.26
CA THR A 103 -20.14 3.94 -10.22
C THR A 103 -20.82 3.94 -11.59
N ASN A 104 -20.47 4.88 -12.48
CA ASN A 104 -20.98 4.94 -13.85
C ASN A 104 -20.10 4.12 -14.80
N LYS A 105 -20.68 3.10 -15.44
CA LYS A 105 -20.00 2.20 -16.39
C LYS A 105 -19.25 2.93 -17.50
N GLU A 106 -19.76 4.07 -17.99
CA GLU A 106 -19.14 4.84 -19.07
C GLU A 106 -17.97 5.71 -18.62
N LYS A 107 -17.87 5.99 -17.31
CA LYS A 107 -16.84 6.86 -16.72
C LYS A 107 -15.91 6.11 -15.76
N LYS A 108 -15.85 4.78 -15.86
CA LYS A 108 -14.94 3.98 -15.05
C LYS A 108 -13.49 4.26 -15.41
N PHE A 109 -12.68 4.51 -14.40
CA PHE A 109 -11.25 4.59 -14.53
C PHE A 109 -10.67 3.19 -14.40
N SER A 110 -9.77 2.79 -15.30
CA SER A 110 -9.04 1.52 -15.20
C SER A 110 -7.63 1.79 -14.71
N LEU A 111 -7.20 1.04 -13.69
CA LEU A 111 -5.88 1.11 -13.11
C LEU A 111 -5.26 -0.28 -13.16
N GLU A 112 -4.11 -0.39 -13.83
CA GLU A 112 -3.32 -1.61 -13.80
C GLU A 112 -2.74 -1.82 -12.39
N ILE A 113 -2.87 -3.04 -11.86
CA ILE A 113 -2.26 -3.37 -10.58
C ILE A 113 -0.84 -3.84 -10.88
N TYR A 114 0.13 -2.93 -10.75
CA TYR A 114 1.52 -3.34 -10.62
C TYR A 114 1.70 -3.96 -9.23
N GLN A 115 2.23 -5.17 -9.17
CA GLN A 115 2.75 -5.69 -7.90
C GLN A 115 3.90 -4.77 -7.48
N ILE A 116 3.63 -3.84 -6.58
CA ILE A 116 4.70 -3.21 -5.81
C ILE A 116 5.18 -4.30 -4.86
N SER A 117 6.16 -5.06 -5.33
CA SER A 117 7.00 -5.89 -4.46
C SER A 117 7.46 -4.99 -3.31
N THR A 118 6.96 -5.24 -2.11
CA THR A 118 7.47 -4.60 -0.88
C THR A 118 8.85 -5.14 -0.52
N HIS A 119 9.34 -6.16 -1.23
CA HIS A 119 10.77 -6.45 -1.28
C HIS A 119 11.45 -5.41 -2.16
N GLU A 120 12.44 -4.68 -1.60
CA GLU A 120 13.59 -4.22 -2.39
C GLU A 120 13.92 -5.36 -3.36
N PRO A 121 14.02 -5.14 -4.68
CA PRO A 121 14.21 -6.23 -5.62
C PRO A 121 15.63 -6.75 -5.42
N VAL A 122 15.80 -7.66 -4.48
CA VAL A 122 17.09 -8.23 -4.08
C VAL A 122 17.72 -8.90 -5.29
N GLU A 123 16.91 -9.49 -6.19
CA GLU A 123 17.39 -10.05 -7.45
C GLU A 123 17.89 -9.00 -8.45
N GLU A 124 17.25 -7.84 -8.57
CA GLU A 124 17.79 -6.74 -9.40
C GLU A 124 19.06 -6.16 -8.78
N LEU A 125 19.09 -5.97 -7.46
CA LEU A 125 20.28 -5.53 -6.73
C LEU A 125 21.42 -6.55 -6.87
N LEU A 126 21.13 -7.86 -6.83
CA LEU A 126 22.10 -8.94 -7.03
C LEU A 126 22.58 -9.03 -8.47
N ASN A 127 21.71 -8.78 -9.45
CA ASN A 127 22.09 -8.70 -10.85
C ASN A 127 22.94 -7.44 -11.13
N GLU A 128 22.56 -6.27 -10.63
CA GLU A 128 23.38 -5.05 -10.70
C GLU A 128 24.72 -5.25 -9.94
N PHE A 129 24.73 -5.99 -8.84
CA PHE A 129 25.96 -6.36 -8.11
C PHE A 129 26.86 -7.30 -8.91
N ARG A 130 26.26 -8.25 -9.66
CA ARG A 130 26.98 -9.22 -10.50
C ARG A 130 27.53 -8.61 -11.77
N VAL A 131 26.81 -7.67 -12.37
CA VAL A 131 27.18 -6.99 -13.62
C VAL A 131 28.07 -5.77 -13.35
N GLY A 132 27.92 -5.14 -12.18
CA GLY A 132 28.70 -3.97 -11.79
C GLY A 132 30.18 -4.29 -11.60
N GLN A 133 31.05 -3.51 -12.24
CA GLN A 133 32.50 -3.59 -12.06
C GLN A 133 32.89 -2.92 -10.74
N PHE A 134 32.69 -3.61 -9.62
CA PHE A 134 33.19 -3.15 -8.33
C PHE A 134 34.65 -3.53 -8.14
N SER A 135 35.44 -2.61 -7.59
CA SER A 135 36.82 -2.90 -7.18
C SER A 135 36.89 -4.16 -6.31
N THR A 136 37.91 -4.99 -6.55
CA THR A 136 38.21 -6.20 -5.76
C THR A 136 38.64 -5.87 -4.33
N ALA A 137 39.04 -4.62 -4.07
CA ALA A 137 39.41 -4.15 -2.73
C ALA A 137 38.20 -3.92 -1.79
N LEU A 138 36.97 -3.92 -2.31
CA LEU A 138 35.77 -3.68 -1.50
C LEU A 138 35.18 -4.99 -0.96
N THR A 139 34.79 -4.98 0.30
CA THR A 139 34.01 -6.08 0.91
C THR A 139 32.58 -6.10 0.37
N SER A 140 31.90 -7.25 0.45
CA SER A 140 30.50 -7.39 0.00
C SER A 140 29.55 -6.39 0.69
N LYS A 141 29.79 -6.09 1.97
CA LYS A 141 29.01 -5.12 2.74
C LYS A 141 29.20 -3.68 2.22
N GLN A 142 30.42 -3.31 1.88
CA GLN A 142 30.72 -1.99 1.31
C GLN A 142 30.14 -1.83 -0.10
N LYS A 143 30.26 -2.87 -0.94
CA LYS A 143 29.67 -2.89 -2.29
C LYS A 143 28.15 -2.73 -2.24
N LEU A 144 27.47 -3.42 -1.32
CA LEU A 144 26.02 -3.29 -1.13
C LEU A 144 25.62 -1.88 -0.67
N SER A 145 26.35 -1.31 0.29
CA SER A 145 26.11 0.05 0.77
C SER A 145 26.29 1.08 -0.36
N LEU A 146 27.32 0.90 -1.20
CA LEU A 146 27.60 1.76 -2.33
C LEU A 146 26.49 1.68 -3.38
N LEU A 147 26.05 0.47 -3.74
CA LEU A 147 24.99 0.24 -4.72
C LEU A 147 23.65 0.85 -4.26
N LYS A 148 23.31 0.75 -2.97
CA LYS A 148 22.14 1.42 -2.38
C LYS A 148 22.22 2.95 -2.50
N MET A 149 23.40 3.51 -2.23
CA MET A 149 23.65 4.95 -2.37
C MET A 149 23.57 5.41 -3.83
N LEU A 150 24.12 4.65 -4.77
CA LEU A 150 24.08 4.95 -6.20
C LEU A 150 22.63 4.93 -6.72
N ARG A 151 21.82 3.93 -6.35
CA ARG A 151 20.39 3.88 -6.72
C ARG A 151 19.62 5.08 -6.18
N LYS A 152 19.86 5.45 -4.91
CA LYS A 152 19.21 6.61 -4.29
C LYS A 152 19.52 7.92 -5.05
N ASN A 153 20.72 8.03 -5.61
CA ASN A 153 21.19 9.22 -6.31
C ASN A 153 21.26 9.03 -7.83
N ARG A 154 20.59 8.01 -8.38
CA ARG A 154 20.60 7.70 -9.82
C ARG A 154 20.36 8.93 -10.73
N PRO A 155 19.44 9.86 -10.41
CA PRO A 155 19.22 11.05 -11.23
C PRO A 155 20.43 11.98 -11.34
N ALA A 156 21.38 11.92 -10.39
CA ALA A 156 22.61 12.70 -10.43
C ALA A 156 23.71 12.07 -11.32
N PHE A 157 23.52 10.80 -11.72
CA PHE A 157 24.46 10.04 -12.55
C PHE A 157 23.90 9.71 -13.94
N ASP A 158 22.61 9.96 -14.19
CA ASP A 158 22.05 9.99 -15.54
C ASP A 158 22.54 11.26 -16.24
N ILE A 159 23.75 11.21 -16.80
CA ILE A 159 24.18 12.13 -17.84
C ILE A 159 23.53 11.61 -19.12
N GLY A 160 22.69 12.44 -19.75
CA GLY A 160 21.98 12.12 -20.99
C GLY A 160 22.88 11.69 -22.14
#